data_AF-A0A529LXL6-F1
#
_entry.id   AF-A0A529LXL6-F1
#
_cell.length_a   1.000
_cell.length_b   1.000
_cell.length_c   1.000
_cell.angle_alpha   90.00
_cell.angle_beta   90.00
_cell.angle_gamma   90.00
#
_symmetry.space_group_name_H-M   'P 1'
#
loop_
_entity.id
_entity.type
_entity.pdbx_description
1 polymer ?
#
loop_
_entity_poly.entity_id
_entity_poly.type
_entity_poly.pdbx_seq_one_letter_code
_entity_poly.pdbx_strand_id
1 'polypeptide(L)' 'MPVIKDPDSIAVAGPAIILVEPQLGENIGMVARAMANFGLSELRLVNPRDGWPSEK' A
#
# COMPACT_ATOMS: atom_id res chain seq x y z
N MET A 1 34.77 -5.89 -3.59
CA MET A 1 34.12 -5.91 -2.28
C MET A 1 32.65 -6.24 -2.50
N PRO A 2 32.11 -7.32 -1.93
CA PRO A 2 30.66 -7.53 -1.93
C PRO A 2 30.06 -6.49 -0.97
N VAL A 3 29.10 -5.71 -1.45
CA VAL A 3 28.27 -4.86 -0.59
C VAL A 3 27.38 -5.82 0.18
N ILE A 4 27.65 -6.01 1.46
CA ILE A 4 26.71 -6.64 2.39
C ILE A 4 25.45 -5.77 2.33
N LYS A 5 24.37 -6.28 1.74
CA LYS A 5 23.05 -5.67 1.86
C LYS A 5 22.66 -5.90 3.31
N ASP A 6 22.65 -4.84 4.11
CA ASP A 6 22.39 -4.91 5.56
C ASP A 6 21.19 -5.83 5.83
N PRO A 7 21.39 -7.01 6.44
CA PRO A 7 20.30 -7.96 6.70
C PRO A 7 19.34 -7.47 7.78
N ASP A 8 19.70 -6.36 8.44
CA ASP A 8 19.02 -5.76 9.58
C ASP A 8 18.55 -4.33 9.30
N SER A 9 18.60 -3.89 8.03
CA SER A 9 17.81 -2.73 7.63
C SER A 9 16.35 -3.17 7.62
N ILE A 10 15.74 -3.19 8.80
CA ILE A 10 14.34 -2.85 8.95
C ILE A 10 14.27 -1.41 8.43
N ALA A 11 14.21 -1.26 7.11
CA ALA A 11 13.72 -0.04 6.51
C ALA A 11 12.47 0.25 7.31
N VAL A 12 12.45 1.38 8.02
CA VAL A 12 11.29 1.78 8.80
C VAL A 12 10.22 2.02 7.74
N ALA A 13 9.54 0.94 7.36
CA ALA A 13 8.44 0.96 6.44
C ALA A 13 7.46 1.90 7.13
N GLY A 14 7.14 3.00 6.45
CA GLY A 14 6.14 3.93 6.95
C GLY A 14 4.85 3.20 7.33
N PRO A 15 3.94 3.86 8.04
CA PRO A 15 2.72 3.21 8.49
C PRO A 15 1.98 2.50 7.34
N ALA A 16 1.52 1.28 7.62
CA ALA A 16 0.63 0.58 6.72
C ALA A 16 -0.75 1.24 6.72
N ILE A 17 -1.23 1.57 5.54
CA ILE A 17 -2.60 2.05 5.34
C ILE A 17 -3.48 0.86 5.04
N ILE A 18 -4.54 0.67 5.84
CA ILE A 18 -5.45 -0.48 5.73
C ILE A 18 -6.84 0.03 5.38
N LEU A 19 -7.35 -0.36 4.22
CA LEU A 19 -8.72 -0.08 3.81
C LEU A 19 -9.59 -1.30 4.12
N VAL A 20 -10.54 -1.13 5.04
CA VAL A 20 -11.52 -2.14 5.40
C VAL A 20 -12.80 -1.88 4.61
N GLU A 21 -13.26 -2.91 3.90
CA GLU A 21 -14.48 -2.89 3.08
C GLU A 21 -14.58 -1.68 2.14
N PRO A 22 -13.51 -1.33 1.38
CA PRO A 22 -13.59 -0.25 0.41
C PRO A 22 -14.67 -0.55 -0.63
N GLN A 23 -15.45 0.48 -0.96
CA GLN A 23 -16.67 0.34 -1.76
C GLN A 23 -16.38 0.33 -3.27
N LEU A 24 -15.46 1.16 -3.75
CA LEU A 24 -15.15 1.34 -5.18
C LEU A 24 -13.64 1.28 -5.40
N GLY A 25 -13.21 0.72 -6.54
CA GLY A 25 -11.80 0.70 -6.95
C GLY A 25 -11.18 2.09 -7.09
N GLU A 26 -11.96 3.08 -7.53
CA GLU A 26 -11.54 4.48 -7.64
C GLU A 26 -11.08 5.07 -6.30
N ASN A 27 -11.74 4.71 -5.20
CA ASN A 27 -11.35 5.16 -3.86
C ASN A 27 -9.99 4.57 -3.45
N ILE A 28 -9.73 3.31 -3.80
CA ILE A 28 -8.44 2.66 -3.57
C ILE A 28 -7.34 3.37 -4.35
N GLY A 29 -7.58 3.71 -5.62
CA GLY A 29 -6.66 4.47 -6.44
C GLY A 29 -6.39 5.88 -5.91
N MET A 30 -7.42 6.57 -5.41
CA MET A 30 -7.29 7.89 -4.79
C MET A 30 -6.42 7.84 -3.52
N VAL A 31 -6.63 6.83 -2.66
CA VAL A 31 -5.82 6.61 -1.45
C VAL A 31 -4.38 6.30 -1.83
N ALA A 32 -4.15 5.40 -2.79
CA ALA A 32 -2.80 5.07 -3.26
C ALA A 32 -2.06 6.30 -3.82
N ARG A 33 -2.76 7.18 -4.53
CA ARG A 33 -2.19 8.45 -5.02
C ARG A 33 -1.84 9.40 -3.87
N ALA A 34 -2.72 9.54 -2.87
CA ALA A 34 -2.43 10.35 -1.69
C ALA A 34 -1.20 9.79 -0.94
N MET A 35 -1.14 8.48 -0.73
CA MET A 35 0.01 7.81 -0.12
C MET A 35 1.32 8.14 -0.85
N ALA A 36 1.34 8.04 -2.19
CA ALA A 36 2.51 8.36 -3.00
C ALA A 36 2.96 9.82 -2.83
N ASN A 37 2.03 10.77 -2.72
CA ASN A 37 2.36 12.18 -2.46
C ASN A 37 3.04 12.40 -1.09
N PHE A 38 2.85 11.48 -0.13
CA PHE A 38 3.43 11.54 1.22
C PHE A 38 4.53 10.49 1.46
N GLY A 39 5.01 9.80 0.42
CA GLY A 39 6.08 8.81 0.55
C GLY A 39 5.67 7.53 1.28
N LEU A 40 4.37 7.24 1.37
CA LEU A 40 3.84 5.99 1.93
C LEU A 40 3.71 4.94 0.83
N SER A 41 4.09 3.70 1.15
CA SER A 41 4.18 2.62 0.16
C SER A 41 3.44 1.34 0.55
N GLU A 42 2.97 1.21 1.79
CA GLU A 42 2.34 -0.01 2.27
C GLU A 42 0.81 0.14 2.35
N LEU A 43 0.10 -0.44 1.38
CA LEU A 43 -1.37 -0.46 1.31
C LEU A 43 -1.89 -1.90 1.43
N ARG A 44 -2.84 -2.12 2.34
CA ARG A 44 -3.50 -3.42 2.55
C ARG A 44 -5.01 -3.26 2.41
N LEU A 45 -5.67 -4.24 1.79
CA LEU A 45 -7.12 -4.26 1.59
C LEU A 45 -7.74 -5.42 2.37
N VAL A 46 -8.84 -5.15 3.07
CA VAL A 46 -9.61 -6.15 3.81
C VAL A 46 -11.03 -6.17 3.27
N ASN A 47 -11.49 -7.32 2.79
CA ASN A 47 -12.85 -7.54 2.29
C ASN A 47 -13.37 -6.45 1.32
N PRO A 48 -12.63 -6.07 0.26
CA PRO A 48 -13.11 -5.09 -0.72
C PRO A 48 -14.44 -5.53 -1.35
N ARG A 49 -15.44 -4.64 -1.36
CA ARG A 49 -16.82 -4.99 -1.74
C ARG A 49 -16.93 -5.49 -3.17
N ASP A 50 -16.29 -4.78 -4.10
CA ASP A 50 -16.29 -5.11 -5.52
C ASP A 50 -15.15 -6.08 -5.90
N GLY A 51 -14.43 -6.61 -4.90
CA GLY A 51 -13.21 -7.38 -5.12
C GLY A 51 -12.01 -6.51 -5.49
N TRP A 52 -10.83 -7.13 -5.51
CA TRP A 52 -9.60 -6.50 -5.98
C TRP A 52 -8.65 -7.57 -6.59
N PRO A 53 -7.98 -7.31 -7.73
CA PRO A 53 -7.98 -6.09 -8.54
C PRO A 53 -9.33 -5.80 -9.22
N SER A 54 -9.68 -4.51 -9.38
CA SER A 54 -10.85 -4.07 -10.17
C SER A 54 -10.54 -4.16 -11.67
N GLU A 55 -11.50 -4.63 -12.48
CA GLU A 55 -11.38 -4.68 -13.95
C GLU A 55 -11.60 -3.31 -14.64
N LYS A 56 -11.96 -2.28 -13.86
CA LYS A 56 -12.17 -0.90 -14.32
C LYS A 56 -11.51 0.10 -13.38
#